data_AF-A0AAE0RFF0-F1
#
_entry.id   AF-A0AAE0RFF0-F1
#
_cell.length_a   1.000
_cell.length_b   1.000
_cell.length_c   1.000
_cell.angle_alpha   90.00
_cell.angle_beta   90.00
_cell.angle_gamma   90.00
#
_symmetry.space_group_name_H-M   'P 1'
#
loop_
_entity.id
_entity.type
_entity.pdbx_description
1 polymer ?
#
loop_
_entity_poly.entity_id
_entity_poly.type
_entity_poly.pdbx_seq_one_letter_code
_entity_poly.pdbx_strand_id
1 'polypeptide(L)'
;IFKHFDPSVKQCKHIFANHSSERNGVGDRYINRAASLLGHWRFTHSNHREPLEADYTVTMPNGWGYGANNGPDKWHEKFPIANGPRQSPIDIVTSETQYDPELRPLTLRYDPSVSLDIINNGHSVQVTFADDEDKSTLTAGPVIGTYRLKQFHFHWGSRDDKGSEHTVDGKLYPAELHLVHWNTTYSNFGVAASKSDGLAVVGVFLEGAQTTFANFDPTLLLPSTLDYWTYDGSLTTPPLLESVTWIVCKKSISVSSAQMKKFRGLLFSTEEEPECNMVDNYRPPQPLKDRKVRSSSA
;
A
#
# COMPACT_ATOMS: atom_id res chain seq x y z
N ILE A 1 -9.70 6.20 -11.96
CA ILE A 1 -9.42 6.25 -10.50
C ILE A 1 -10.20 7.38 -9.80
N PHE A 2 -9.86 8.67 -9.96
CA PHE A 2 -10.50 9.78 -9.21
C PHE A 2 -11.98 10.09 -9.50
N LYS A 3 -12.53 9.57 -10.60
CA LYS A 3 -13.98 9.63 -10.89
C LYS A 3 -14.76 8.53 -10.16
N HIS A 4 -14.08 7.46 -9.75
CA HIS A 4 -14.64 6.36 -8.97
C HIS A 4 -14.46 6.56 -7.45
N PHE A 5 -13.62 7.51 -7.05
CA PHE A 5 -13.57 8.08 -5.69
C PHE A 5 -14.73 9.05 -5.52
N ASP A 6 -15.91 8.50 -5.28
CA ASP A 6 -17.06 9.23 -4.76
C ASP A 6 -16.91 9.28 -3.21
N PRO A 7 -16.81 10.48 -2.60
CA PRO A 7 -16.68 10.62 -1.15
C PRO A 7 -17.88 10.09 -0.37
N SER A 8 -19.02 9.83 -1.03
CA SER A 8 -20.18 9.17 -0.43
C SER A 8 -20.08 7.65 -0.37
N VAL A 9 -19.06 7.05 -0.98
CA VAL A 9 -18.78 5.61 -0.86
C VAL A 9 -18.10 5.36 0.48
N LYS A 10 -18.93 5.27 1.52
CA LYS A 10 -18.53 4.98 2.90
C LYS A 10 -18.06 3.53 3.08
N GLN A 11 -18.48 2.61 2.21
CA GLN A 11 -17.86 1.30 1.98
C GLN A 11 -18.35 0.66 0.65
N CYS A 12 -17.54 -0.26 0.13
CA CYS A 12 -17.84 -1.26 -0.93
C CYS A 12 -18.73 -0.86 -2.12
N LYS A 13 -18.10 -0.68 -3.29
CA LYS A 13 -18.72 -1.13 -4.55
C LYS A 13 -17.69 -1.97 -5.31
N HIS A 14 -18.04 -3.21 -5.66
CA HIS A 14 -17.42 -3.89 -6.79
C HIS A 14 -17.65 -2.99 -8.02
N ILE A 15 -16.62 -2.26 -8.46
CA ILE A 15 -16.76 -1.34 -9.60
C ILE A 15 -16.69 -2.08 -10.95
N PHE A 16 -16.54 -3.41 -10.95
CA PHE A 16 -16.62 -4.23 -12.16
C PHE A 16 -17.67 -5.34 -12.04
N ALA A 17 -18.93 -4.98 -12.26
CA ALA A 17 -19.90 -5.92 -12.80
C ALA A 17 -20.07 -5.60 -14.28
N ASN A 18 -19.36 -6.35 -15.14
CA ASN A 18 -19.81 -6.82 -16.46
C ASN A 18 -18.60 -7.17 -17.34
N HIS A 19 -18.36 -8.47 -17.52
CA HIS A 19 -18.40 -9.09 -18.85
C HIS A 19 -18.99 -10.49 -18.70
N SER A 20 -20.22 -10.63 -19.18
CA SER A 20 -20.95 -11.88 -19.30
C SER A 20 -20.27 -12.83 -20.29
N SER A 21 -19.91 -14.01 -19.85
CA SER A 21 -20.16 -15.22 -20.64
C SER A 21 -20.33 -16.40 -19.70
N GLU A 22 -21.50 -17.01 -19.76
CA GLU A 22 -21.84 -18.29 -19.15
C GLU A 22 -20.69 -19.30 -19.31
N ARG A 23 -20.22 -19.87 -18.18
CA ARG A 23 -19.71 -21.23 -18.18
C ARG A 23 -20.09 -21.91 -16.87
N ASN A 24 -20.77 -23.03 -17.05
CA ASN A 24 -21.34 -23.91 -16.05
C ASN A 24 -20.31 -24.40 -15.01
N GLY A 25 -20.76 -24.45 -13.76
CA GLY A 25 -20.49 -25.58 -12.86
C GLY A 25 -19.12 -25.61 -12.17
N VAL A 26 -19.19 -25.66 -10.83
CA VAL A 26 -18.12 -26.02 -9.88
C VAL A 26 -17.18 -24.87 -9.50
N GLY A 27 -17.62 -24.03 -8.54
CA GLY A 27 -16.77 -22.99 -7.94
C GLY A 27 -17.22 -22.45 -6.56
N ASP A 28 -18.46 -22.68 -6.13
CA ASP A 28 -19.01 -22.13 -4.87
C ASP A 28 -18.66 -22.96 -3.62
N ARG A 29 -17.38 -23.19 -3.34
CA ARG A 29 -16.96 -23.89 -2.12
C ARG A 29 -15.69 -23.38 -1.44
N TYR A 30 -15.35 -22.10 -1.47
CA TYR A 30 -14.26 -21.58 -0.61
C TYR A 30 -14.43 -20.12 -0.14
N ILE A 31 -15.62 -19.72 0.30
CA ILE A 31 -15.77 -18.52 1.14
C ILE A 31 -16.83 -18.82 2.20
N ASN A 32 -16.45 -19.55 3.25
CA ASN A 32 -17.13 -19.62 4.56
C ASN A 32 -16.46 -20.72 5.41
N ARG A 33 -15.25 -20.45 5.93
CA ARG A 33 -14.64 -21.20 7.06
C ARG A 33 -13.35 -20.53 7.52
N ALA A 34 -13.46 -19.52 8.38
CA ALA A 34 -12.42 -19.14 9.36
C ALA A 34 -12.96 -18.08 10.33
N ALA A 35 -13.94 -18.45 11.16
CA ALA A 35 -14.17 -17.87 12.50
C ALA A 35 -15.39 -18.56 13.15
N SER A 36 -15.30 -19.87 13.35
CA SER A 36 -16.08 -20.50 14.41
C SER A 36 -15.18 -21.44 15.19
N LEU A 37 -15.30 -21.33 16.51
CA LEU A 37 -14.80 -22.17 17.60
C LEU A 37 -13.69 -21.54 18.46
N LEU A 38 -14.05 -21.48 19.76
CA LEU A 38 -13.31 -21.11 20.97
C LEU A 38 -13.38 -19.59 21.30
N GLY A 39 -14.11 -19.14 22.32
CA GLY A 39 -14.80 -19.83 23.40
C GLY A 39 -15.70 -18.86 24.17
N HIS A 40 -16.65 -19.45 24.90
CA HIS A 40 -17.72 -18.78 25.62
C HIS A 40 -17.23 -17.91 26.78
N TRP A 41 -17.78 -16.70 26.89
CA TRP A 41 -18.10 -16.08 28.18
C TRP A 41 -19.44 -15.35 28.05
N ARG A 42 -20.44 -15.83 28.80
CA ARG A 42 -21.68 -15.10 29.09
C ARG A 42 -21.38 -14.18 30.27
N PHE A 43 -21.72 -12.90 30.18
CA PHE A 43 -22.14 -12.14 31.35
C PHE A 43 -23.31 -11.22 31.02
N THR A 44 -24.23 -11.20 31.97
CA THR A 44 -25.54 -10.56 32.02
C THR A 44 -25.44 -9.04 32.16
N HIS A 45 -26.44 -8.34 31.62
CA HIS A 45 -26.64 -6.90 31.85
C HIS A 45 -26.94 -6.60 33.33
N SER A 46 -26.28 -5.59 33.89
CA SER A 46 -26.83 -4.77 34.98
C SER A 46 -26.31 -3.34 34.90
N ASN A 47 -27.24 -2.39 34.93
CA ASN A 47 -27.06 -0.94 34.97
C ASN A 47 -26.08 -0.48 36.06
N HIS A 48 -25.28 0.55 35.78
CA HIS A 48 -25.11 1.75 36.63
C HIS A 48 -24.32 2.84 35.88
N ARG A 49 -24.75 4.09 36.05
CA ARG A 49 -24.13 5.35 35.54
C ARG A 49 -22.89 5.73 36.36
N GLU A 50 -21.91 6.36 35.72
CA GLU A 50 -21.35 7.72 35.99
C GLU A 50 -20.05 7.90 35.15
N PRO A 51 -19.61 9.15 34.86
CA PRO A 51 -18.93 9.51 33.62
C PRO A 51 -17.41 9.57 33.76
N LEU A 52 -16.69 9.13 32.73
CA LEU A 52 -15.29 9.47 32.51
C LEU A 52 -15.07 9.65 31.02
N GLU A 53 -14.43 10.77 30.66
CA GLU A 53 -13.98 11.08 29.31
C GLU A 53 -13.21 9.89 28.74
N ALA A 54 -13.80 9.20 27.76
CA ALA A 54 -13.15 8.11 27.06
C ALA A 54 -12.57 8.67 25.77
N ASP A 55 -11.24 8.70 25.69
CA ASP A 55 -10.51 8.70 24.43
C ASP A 55 -11.08 7.58 23.55
N TYR A 56 -11.86 7.95 22.54
CA TYR A 56 -12.42 7.01 21.57
C TYR A 56 -11.30 6.55 20.64
N THR A 57 -10.56 5.52 21.05
CA THR A 57 -9.67 4.79 20.15
C THR A 57 -10.54 3.94 19.21
N VAL A 58 -10.58 4.32 17.93
CA VAL A 58 -11.08 3.45 16.85
C VAL A 58 -10.25 2.16 16.87
N THR A 59 -10.86 1.07 17.35
CA THR A 59 -10.21 -0.23 17.49
C THR A 59 -10.28 -0.95 16.14
N MET A 60 -9.29 -0.71 15.29
CA MET A 60 -9.14 -1.46 14.05
C MET A 60 -8.89 -2.96 14.34
N PRO A 61 -9.40 -3.89 13.50
CA PRO A 61 -9.39 -5.34 13.78
C PRO A 61 -8.02 -5.97 14.09
N ASN A 62 -6.93 -5.31 13.68
CA ASN A 62 -5.55 -5.80 13.85
C ASN A 62 -4.74 -5.02 14.89
N GLY A 63 -5.36 -4.07 15.60
CA GLY A 63 -4.77 -3.36 16.73
C GLY A 63 -3.58 -2.45 16.39
N TRP A 64 -3.52 -1.93 15.16
CA TRP A 64 -2.60 -0.90 14.69
C TRP A 64 -3.34 0.13 13.81
N GLY A 65 -2.79 1.34 13.70
CA GLY A 65 -3.31 2.43 12.89
C GLY A 65 -2.28 3.56 12.76
N TYR A 66 -2.75 4.79 12.60
CA TYR A 66 -1.92 6.00 12.51
C TYR A 66 -2.27 7.05 13.57
N GLY A 67 -3.12 6.69 14.55
CA GLY A 67 -3.51 7.57 15.64
C GLY A 67 -2.50 7.56 16.79
N ALA A 68 -2.69 8.46 17.76
CA ALA A 68 -1.75 8.64 18.88
C ALA A 68 -1.48 7.35 19.70
N ASN A 69 -2.48 6.47 19.82
CA ASN A 69 -2.41 5.28 20.67
C ASN A 69 -2.10 3.98 19.90
N ASN A 70 -2.07 4.01 18.57
CA ASN A 70 -1.87 2.82 17.74
C ASN A 70 -0.98 3.07 16.53
N GLY A 71 -0.30 4.22 16.50
CA GLY A 71 0.52 4.72 15.41
C GLY A 71 1.88 4.03 15.24
N PRO A 72 2.65 4.43 14.22
CA PRO A 72 3.96 3.86 13.90
C PRO A 72 4.94 3.74 15.07
N ASP A 73 4.93 4.68 16.00
CA ASP A 73 5.78 4.67 17.19
C ASP A 73 5.41 3.56 18.18
N LYS A 74 4.19 3.02 18.12
CA LYS A 74 3.69 1.90 18.96
C LYS A 74 3.77 0.54 18.29
N TRP A 75 3.92 0.47 16.97
CA TRP A 75 3.84 -0.81 16.23
C TRP A 75 4.85 -1.86 16.73
N HIS A 76 6.02 -1.43 17.19
CA HIS A 76 7.06 -2.31 17.71
C HIS A 76 6.63 -3.17 18.91
N GLU A 77 5.61 -2.75 19.67
CA GLU A 77 5.09 -3.49 20.83
C GLU A 77 4.48 -4.83 20.44
N LYS A 78 3.81 -4.89 19.28
CA LYS A 78 3.20 -6.11 18.73
C LYS A 78 4.01 -6.72 17.59
N PHE A 79 4.76 -5.89 16.88
CA PHE A 79 5.58 -6.28 15.74
C PHE A 79 7.04 -5.89 16.00
N PRO A 80 7.81 -6.65 16.80
CA PRO A 80 9.18 -6.27 17.17
C PRO A 80 10.11 -6.00 15.98
N ILE A 81 9.82 -6.62 14.83
CA ILE A 81 10.51 -6.37 13.56
C ILE A 81 10.40 -4.91 13.08
N ALA A 82 9.49 -4.10 13.63
CA ALA A 82 9.42 -2.66 13.41
C ALA A 82 10.74 -1.92 13.71
N ASN A 83 11.59 -2.49 14.57
CA ASN A 83 12.95 -1.99 14.88
C ASN A 83 14.06 -2.75 14.13
N GLY A 84 13.68 -3.56 13.13
CA GLY A 84 14.55 -4.42 12.35
C GLY A 84 15.62 -3.67 11.53
N PRO A 85 16.65 -4.39 11.06
CA PRO A 85 17.80 -3.78 10.38
C PRO A 85 17.49 -3.17 9.00
N ARG A 86 16.37 -3.52 8.37
CA ARG A 86 16.03 -3.15 6.99
C ARG A 86 14.61 -2.64 6.87
N GLN A 87 14.18 -1.82 7.83
CA GLN A 87 12.84 -1.24 7.81
C GLN A 87 12.70 -0.11 6.78
N SER A 88 11.49 0.04 6.26
CA SER A 88 11.08 1.06 5.29
C SER A 88 9.93 1.92 5.87
N PRO A 89 9.71 3.14 5.37
CA PRO A 89 10.46 3.83 4.30
C PRO A 89 11.82 4.35 4.80
N ILE A 90 12.58 4.99 3.92
CA ILE A 90 13.84 5.70 4.24
C ILE A 90 13.85 7.09 3.60
N ASP A 91 14.75 7.95 4.06
CA ASP A 91 15.17 9.12 3.29
C ASP A 91 16.19 8.71 2.23
N ILE A 92 15.94 9.09 0.99
CA ILE A 92 16.86 8.89 -0.13
C ILE A 92 17.72 10.14 -0.25
N VAL A 93 18.91 10.08 0.36
CA VAL A 93 19.92 11.12 0.28
C VAL A 93 20.66 10.99 -1.05
N THR A 94 20.30 11.83 -2.04
CA THR A 94 20.71 11.64 -3.44
C THR A 94 22.22 11.66 -3.62
N SER A 95 22.93 12.50 -2.86
CA SER A 95 24.39 12.58 -2.85
C SER A 95 25.10 11.32 -2.33
N GLU A 96 24.41 10.45 -1.60
CA GLU A 96 24.94 9.19 -1.06
C GLU A 96 24.51 7.97 -1.89
N THR A 97 23.64 8.17 -2.88
CA THR A 97 23.21 7.08 -3.77
C THR A 97 24.34 6.67 -4.70
N GLN A 98 24.46 5.36 -4.95
CA GLN A 98 25.50 4.79 -5.79
C GLN A 98 24.91 4.45 -7.16
N TYR A 99 25.36 5.14 -8.21
CA TYR A 99 25.03 4.73 -9.57
C TYR A 99 25.56 3.32 -9.83
N ASP A 100 24.67 2.43 -10.24
CA ASP A 100 24.98 1.03 -10.53
C ASP A 100 24.66 0.76 -12.01
N PRO A 101 25.68 0.67 -12.90
CA PRO A 101 25.47 0.44 -14.32
C PRO A 101 24.95 -0.97 -14.65
N GLU A 102 24.93 -1.89 -13.68
CA GLU A 102 24.35 -3.23 -13.87
C GLU A 102 22.82 -3.23 -13.69
N LEU A 103 22.26 -2.14 -13.14
CA LEU A 103 20.81 -1.96 -13.04
C LEU A 103 20.19 -1.78 -14.42
N ARG A 104 19.44 -2.80 -14.84
CA ARG A 104 18.73 -2.80 -16.13
C ARG A 104 17.51 -1.87 -16.09
N PRO A 105 16.99 -1.43 -17.24
CA PRO A 105 15.68 -0.79 -17.29
C PRO A 105 14.58 -1.69 -16.72
N LEU A 106 13.61 -1.10 -16.00
CA LEU A 106 12.43 -1.80 -15.52
C LEU A 106 11.53 -2.20 -16.69
N THR A 107 10.98 -3.41 -16.64
CA THR A 107 9.94 -3.86 -17.58
C THR A 107 8.65 -4.13 -16.81
N LEU A 108 7.72 -3.19 -16.91
CA LEU A 108 6.39 -3.25 -16.31
C LEU A 108 5.36 -3.52 -17.41
N ARG A 109 4.60 -4.60 -17.27
CA ARG A 109 3.52 -4.95 -18.20
C ARG A 109 2.28 -5.19 -17.39
N TYR A 110 1.26 -4.36 -17.55
CA TYR A 110 0.01 -4.49 -16.80
C TYR A 110 -1.16 -4.66 -17.76
N ASP A 111 -1.97 -5.67 -17.50
CA ASP A 111 -3.23 -5.90 -18.18
C ASP A 111 -4.36 -5.31 -17.32
N PRO A 112 -5.03 -4.22 -17.75
CA PRO A 112 -6.12 -3.63 -16.97
C PRO A 112 -7.33 -4.56 -16.81
N SER A 113 -7.50 -5.56 -17.69
CA SER A 113 -8.64 -6.48 -17.65
C SER A 113 -8.63 -7.43 -16.46
N VAL A 114 -7.49 -7.57 -15.77
CA VAL A 114 -7.37 -8.36 -14.54
C VAL A 114 -7.50 -7.55 -13.26
N SER A 115 -7.92 -6.29 -13.34
CA SER A 115 -8.31 -5.50 -12.17
C SER A 115 -9.61 -6.06 -11.58
N LEU A 116 -9.64 -6.34 -10.27
CA LEU A 116 -10.76 -7.02 -9.61
C LEU A 116 -11.65 -6.05 -8.83
N ASP A 117 -11.09 -5.40 -7.83
CA ASP A 117 -11.82 -4.54 -6.90
C ASP A 117 -11.01 -3.31 -6.51
N ILE A 118 -11.74 -2.32 -6.01
CA ILE A 118 -11.20 -1.18 -5.31
C ILE A 118 -11.87 -1.13 -3.95
N ILE A 119 -11.07 -1.13 -2.89
CA ILE A 119 -11.54 -1.20 -1.51
C ILE A 119 -10.92 -0.07 -0.68
N ASN A 120 -11.71 0.48 0.25
CA ASN A 120 -11.17 1.15 1.41
C ASN A 120 -11.02 0.08 2.50
N ASN A 121 -9.78 -0.27 2.85
CA ASN A 121 -9.50 -1.34 3.82
C ASN A 121 -9.31 -0.80 5.26
N GLY A 122 -9.70 0.45 5.52
CA GLY A 122 -9.49 1.10 6.80
C GLY A 122 -8.06 1.63 7.01
N HIS A 123 -7.15 1.46 6.04
CA HIS A 123 -5.78 1.98 6.14
C HIS A 123 -5.34 2.71 4.88
N SER A 124 -5.92 2.37 3.74
CA SER A 124 -5.72 3.00 2.43
C SER A 124 -6.91 2.69 1.52
N VAL A 125 -6.92 3.33 0.35
CA VAL A 125 -7.52 2.73 -0.84
C VAL A 125 -6.56 1.69 -1.42
N GLN A 126 -7.05 0.50 -1.70
CA GLN A 126 -6.33 -0.55 -2.39
C GLN A 126 -7.10 -0.99 -3.65
N VAL A 127 -6.36 -1.34 -4.70
CA VAL A 127 -6.89 -2.00 -5.89
C VAL A 127 -6.23 -3.37 -6.02
N THR A 128 -7.02 -4.41 -6.16
CA THR A 128 -6.54 -5.79 -6.26
C THR A 128 -6.57 -6.28 -7.71
N PHE A 129 -5.61 -7.12 -8.08
CA PHE A 129 -5.49 -7.74 -9.40
C PHE A 129 -5.51 -9.27 -9.29
N ALA A 130 -6.00 -9.95 -10.33
CA ALA A 130 -5.79 -11.39 -10.46
C ALA A 130 -4.30 -11.69 -10.70
N ASP A 131 -3.76 -12.62 -9.92
CA ASP A 131 -2.32 -12.96 -9.87
C ASP A 131 -2.08 -14.47 -10.01
N ASP A 132 -3.05 -15.20 -10.55
CA ASP A 132 -2.98 -16.62 -10.90
C ASP A 132 -2.15 -16.88 -12.18
N GLU A 133 -2.06 -15.89 -13.07
CA GLU A 133 -1.29 -15.90 -14.31
C GLU A 133 -0.32 -14.70 -14.43
N ASP A 134 0.63 -14.77 -15.38
CA ASP A 134 1.64 -13.73 -15.65
C ASP A 134 1.07 -12.57 -16.51
N LYS A 135 -0.16 -12.13 -16.24
CA LYS A 135 -0.83 -11.06 -17.02
C LYS A 135 -0.35 -9.65 -16.66
N SER A 136 -0.09 -9.42 -15.38
CA SER A 136 0.42 -8.15 -14.86
C SER A 136 1.72 -8.39 -14.10
N THR A 137 2.86 -8.00 -14.67
CA THR A 137 4.19 -8.39 -14.20
C THR A 137 5.20 -7.24 -14.15
N LEU A 138 6.13 -7.37 -13.21
CA LEU A 138 7.40 -6.67 -13.13
C LEU A 138 8.51 -7.67 -13.44
N THR A 139 9.41 -7.28 -14.34
CA THR A 139 10.65 -8.00 -14.68
C THR A 139 11.80 -7.02 -14.89
N ALA A 140 13.03 -7.53 -14.91
CA ALA A 140 14.26 -6.74 -15.05
C ALA A 140 14.45 -5.72 -13.90
N GLY A 141 15.26 -4.68 -14.11
CA GLY A 141 15.67 -3.80 -13.02
C GLY A 141 16.53 -4.51 -11.96
N PRO A 142 16.27 -4.29 -10.66
CA PRO A 142 17.01 -4.94 -9.58
C PRO A 142 16.50 -6.34 -9.24
N VAL A 143 15.38 -6.79 -9.82
CA VAL A 143 14.78 -8.08 -9.51
C VAL A 143 15.26 -9.18 -10.46
N ILE A 144 15.28 -10.41 -9.96
CA ILE A 144 15.59 -11.62 -10.72
C ILE A 144 14.31 -12.44 -10.89
N GLY A 145 13.96 -12.77 -12.14
CA GLY A 145 12.76 -13.53 -12.47
C GLY A 145 11.54 -12.64 -12.70
N THR A 146 10.35 -13.23 -12.49
CA THR A 146 9.06 -12.60 -12.73
C THR A 146 8.35 -12.33 -11.42
N TYR A 147 7.83 -11.11 -11.27
CA TYR A 147 7.02 -10.72 -10.12
C TYR A 147 5.62 -10.33 -10.59
N ARG A 148 4.58 -10.94 -10.03
CA ARG A 148 3.18 -10.65 -10.39
C ARG A 148 2.66 -9.49 -9.55
N LEU A 149 1.99 -8.53 -10.20
CA LEU A 149 1.27 -7.46 -9.52
C LEU A 149 0.13 -8.06 -8.71
N LYS A 150 0.13 -7.83 -7.40
CA LYS A 150 -0.95 -8.26 -6.50
C LYS A 150 -1.99 -7.16 -6.33
N GLN A 151 -1.50 -5.96 -6.05
CA GLN A 151 -2.31 -4.80 -5.69
C GLN A 151 -1.51 -3.51 -5.86
N PHE A 152 -2.20 -2.39 -5.90
CA PHE A 152 -1.59 -1.11 -5.55
C PHE A 152 -2.43 -0.35 -4.52
N HIS A 153 -1.77 0.55 -3.79
CA HIS A 153 -2.39 1.41 -2.78
C HIS A 153 -1.63 2.74 -2.64
N PHE A 154 -2.15 3.66 -1.82
CA PHE A 154 -1.60 5.00 -1.67
C PHE A 154 -1.39 5.37 -0.21
N HIS A 155 -0.35 6.15 0.03
CA HIS A 155 -0.13 6.89 1.27
C HIS A 155 -0.27 8.37 0.98
N TRP A 156 -0.91 9.13 1.86
CA TRP A 156 -1.11 10.57 1.69
C TRP A 156 -1.18 11.34 3.00
N GLY A 157 -0.89 12.63 2.92
CA GLY A 157 -0.91 13.52 4.06
C GLY A 157 -2.16 14.39 4.11
N SER A 158 -2.37 15.03 5.25
CA SER A 158 -3.42 16.02 5.47
C SER A 158 -3.18 17.34 4.69
N ARG A 159 -1.99 17.56 4.16
CA ARG A 159 -1.58 18.78 3.43
C ARG A 159 -0.77 18.42 2.18
N ASP A 160 -0.62 19.38 1.26
CA ASP A 160 0.10 19.16 -0.02
C ASP A 160 1.64 19.13 0.15
N ASP A 161 2.16 19.53 1.31
CA ASP A 161 3.59 19.52 1.63
C ASP A 161 4.05 18.27 2.40
N LYS A 162 3.16 17.28 2.60
CA LYS A 162 3.48 16.01 3.28
C LYS A 162 2.58 14.87 2.81
N GLY A 163 3.03 13.63 2.97
CA GLY A 163 2.18 12.46 2.71
C GLY A 163 2.86 11.25 2.10
N SER A 164 3.97 11.45 1.39
CA SER A 164 4.83 10.34 0.99
C SER A 164 5.46 9.66 2.20
N GLU A 165 5.78 8.39 2.04
CA GLU A 165 6.48 7.61 3.06
C GLU A 165 7.99 7.82 2.91
N HIS A 166 8.50 7.65 1.70
CA HIS A 166 9.86 8.03 1.35
C HIS A 166 10.00 9.55 1.27
N THR A 167 11.21 10.00 1.55
CA THR A 167 11.65 11.36 1.27
C THR A 167 12.84 11.33 0.33
N VAL A 168 13.08 12.46 -0.36
CA VAL A 168 14.27 12.65 -1.21
C VAL A 168 14.97 13.91 -0.73
N ASP A 169 16.17 13.77 -0.17
CA ASP A 169 16.90 14.85 0.49
C ASP A 169 16.03 15.58 1.54
N GLY A 170 15.25 14.83 2.31
CA GLY A 170 14.29 15.34 3.29
C GLY A 170 13.01 15.96 2.70
N LYS A 171 12.86 16.07 1.37
CA LYS A 171 11.62 16.53 0.73
C LYS A 171 10.54 15.46 0.81
N LEU A 172 9.37 15.85 1.30
CA LEU A 172 8.13 15.09 1.23
C LEU A 172 7.31 15.47 -0.01
N TYR A 173 6.48 14.53 -0.45
CA TYR A 173 5.47 14.73 -1.50
C TYR A 173 4.06 14.59 -0.90
N PRO A 174 3.01 15.16 -1.52
CA PRO A 174 1.63 15.04 -1.04
C PRO A 174 1.14 13.60 -0.84
N ALA A 175 1.63 12.67 -1.67
CA ALA A 175 1.28 11.26 -1.63
C ALA A 175 2.34 10.39 -2.30
N GLU A 176 2.28 9.09 -2.02
CA GLU A 176 3.08 8.05 -2.63
C GLU A 176 2.21 6.84 -2.98
N LEU A 177 2.37 6.34 -4.20
CA LEU A 177 1.74 5.13 -4.71
C LEU A 177 2.70 3.96 -4.55
N HIS A 178 2.19 2.82 -4.07
CA HIS A 178 2.92 1.56 -4.02
C HIS A 178 2.24 0.52 -4.90
N LEU A 179 2.95 0.03 -5.93
CA LEU A 179 2.54 -1.14 -6.72
C LEU A 179 3.28 -2.37 -6.19
N VAL A 180 2.54 -3.28 -5.54
CA VAL A 180 3.10 -4.43 -4.82
C VAL A 180 3.09 -5.66 -5.71
N HIS A 181 4.27 -6.22 -5.93
CA HIS A 181 4.46 -7.43 -6.71
C HIS A 181 5.08 -8.54 -5.86
N TRP A 182 4.88 -9.80 -6.27
CA TRP A 182 5.45 -10.96 -5.58
C TRP A 182 6.14 -11.93 -6.55
N ASN A 183 7.25 -12.51 -6.10
CA ASN A 183 8.12 -13.37 -6.89
C ASN A 183 7.48 -14.74 -7.17
N THR A 184 7.34 -15.10 -8.44
CA THR A 184 6.67 -16.34 -8.87
C THR A 184 7.50 -17.61 -8.68
N THR A 185 8.74 -17.48 -8.22
CA THR A 185 9.54 -18.63 -7.74
C THR A 185 8.90 -19.27 -6.49
N TYR A 186 8.11 -18.49 -5.73
CA TYR A 186 7.35 -18.97 -4.59
C TYR A 186 5.95 -19.41 -5.01
N SER A 187 5.31 -20.28 -4.21
CA SER A 187 4.02 -20.87 -4.58
C SER A 187 2.83 -19.92 -4.47
N ASN A 188 2.92 -18.88 -3.64
CA ASN A 188 1.90 -17.86 -3.46
C ASN A 188 2.48 -16.62 -2.76
N PHE A 189 1.71 -15.53 -2.77
CA PHE A 189 2.04 -14.27 -2.11
C PHE A 189 2.45 -14.43 -0.64
N GLY A 190 1.74 -15.25 0.15
CA GLY A 190 2.02 -15.41 1.58
C GLY A 190 3.37 -16.06 1.84
N VAL A 191 3.73 -17.08 1.05
CA VAL A 191 5.07 -17.68 1.09
C VAL A 191 6.11 -16.66 0.64
N ALA A 192 5.87 -15.95 -0.46
CA ALA A 192 6.78 -14.92 -0.96
C ALA A 192 7.03 -13.83 0.10
N ALA A 193 5.99 -13.27 0.72
CA ALA A 193 6.11 -12.24 1.75
C ALA A 193 6.99 -12.61 2.95
N SER A 194 7.23 -13.90 3.19
CA SER A 194 8.14 -14.41 4.22
C SER A 194 9.61 -14.53 3.79
N LYS A 195 9.94 -14.18 2.54
CA LYS A 195 11.25 -14.37 1.91
C LYS A 195 11.88 -13.03 1.60
N SER A 196 13.19 -12.91 1.79
CA SER A 196 13.91 -11.63 1.65
C SER A 196 13.82 -11.01 0.26
N ASP A 197 13.65 -11.84 -0.79
CA ASP A 197 13.48 -11.48 -2.20
C ASP A 197 12.05 -11.81 -2.69
N GLY A 198 11.11 -11.86 -1.76
CA GLY A 198 9.76 -12.33 -2.04
C GLY A 198 8.88 -11.30 -2.70
N LEU A 199 9.07 -10.03 -2.35
CA LEU A 199 8.26 -8.91 -2.82
C LEU A 199 9.12 -7.87 -3.52
N ALA A 200 8.51 -7.20 -4.49
CA ALA A 200 9.07 -6.03 -5.11
C ALA A 200 8.01 -4.94 -5.16
N VAL A 201 8.35 -3.75 -4.66
CA VAL A 201 7.42 -2.63 -4.60
C VAL A 201 7.94 -1.48 -5.45
N VAL A 202 7.14 -1.07 -6.43
CA VAL A 202 7.39 0.13 -7.21
C VAL A 202 6.72 1.31 -6.49
N GLY A 203 7.54 2.22 -5.97
CA GLY A 203 7.11 3.45 -5.31
C GLY A 203 7.10 4.62 -6.30
N VAL A 204 6.00 5.37 -6.37
CA VAL A 204 5.86 6.53 -7.26
C VAL A 204 5.33 7.72 -6.45
N PHE A 205 6.10 8.81 -6.41
CA PHE A 205 5.65 10.05 -5.79
C PHE A 205 4.56 10.75 -6.62
N LEU A 206 3.64 11.45 -5.95
CA LEU A 206 2.59 12.24 -6.61
C LEU A 206 2.70 13.73 -6.22
N GLU A 207 2.81 14.62 -7.20
CA GLU A 207 2.77 16.09 -6.99
C GLU A 207 2.38 16.87 -8.25
N GLY A 208 1.86 18.09 -8.12
CA GLY A 208 1.75 19.05 -9.23
C GLY A 208 0.36 19.17 -9.86
N ALA A 209 0.28 18.98 -11.18
CA ALA A 209 -0.89 19.36 -11.97
C ALA A 209 -2.00 18.29 -11.98
N GLN A 210 -3.19 18.65 -12.48
CA GLN A 210 -4.29 17.70 -12.64
C GLN A 210 -3.96 16.65 -13.71
N THR A 211 -4.23 15.38 -13.41
CA THR A 211 -4.15 14.30 -14.38
C THR A 211 -5.47 13.52 -14.47
N THR A 212 -5.72 12.88 -15.61
CA THR A 212 -6.90 12.04 -15.83
C THR A 212 -6.52 10.58 -15.95
N PHE A 213 -7.05 9.76 -15.05
CA PHE A 213 -6.94 8.30 -15.14
C PHE A 213 -8.22 7.75 -15.76
N ALA A 214 -8.15 7.39 -17.04
CA ALA A 214 -9.23 6.75 -17.77
C ALA A 214 -9.15 5.22 -17.62
N ASN A 215 -10.31 4.55 -17.71
CA ASN A 215 -10.45 3.09 -17.87
C ASN A 215 -9.68 2.20 -16.87
N PHE A 216 -9.30 2.76 -15.72
CA PHE A 216 -8.56 2.05 -14.68
C PHE A 216 -7.26 1.39 -15.17
N ASP A 217 -6.61 1.95 -16.17
CA ASP A 217 -5.35 1.45 -16.68
C ASP A 217 -4.20 1.79 -15.70
N PRO A 218 -3.60 0.81 -15.00
CA PRO A 218 -2.53 1.07 -14.04
C PRO A 218 -1.25 1.56 -14.71
N THR A 219 -1.07 1.37 -16.02
CA THR A 219 0.10 1.92 -16.73
C THR A 219 0.08 3.45 -16.76
N LEU A 220 -1.11 4.08 -16.62
CA LEU A 220 -1.25 5.53 -16.50
C LEU A 220 -0.74 6.06 -15.16
N LEU A 221 -0.52 5.19 -14.17
CA LEU A 221 0.07 5.53 -12.87
C LEU A 221 1.60 5.48 -12.89
N LEU A 222 2.20 5.15 -14.03
CA LEU A 222 3.65 5.13 -14.17
C LEU A 222 4.17 6.50 -14.65
N PRO A 223 5.33 6.94 -14.14
CA PRO A 223 5.96 8.14 -14.65
C PRO A 223 6.45 7.94 -16.09
N SER A 224 6.64 9.05 -16.82
CA SER A 224 7.09 9.00 -18.22
C SER A 224 8.48 8.40 -18.42
N THR A 225 9.28 8.33 -17.35
CA THR A 225 10.61 7.72 -17.30
C THR A 225 10.67 6.82 -16.09
N LEU A 226 11.22 5.62 -16.26
CA LEU A 226 11.30 4.62 -15.22
C LEU A 226 12.66 4.58 -14.53
N ASP A 227 13.44 5.67 -14.55
CA ASP A 227 14.64 5.79 -13.73
C ASP A 227 14.27 5.68 -12.25
N TYR A 228 15.09 4.98 -11.47
CA TYR A 228 14.74 4.57 -10.12
C TYR A 228 15.94 4.52 -9.18
N TRP A 229 15.63 4.62 -7.88
CA TRP A 229 16.49 4.15 -6.81
C TRP A 229 16.02 2.78 -6.32
N THR A 230 16.94 1.97 -5.80
CA THR A 230 16.61 0.65 -5.27
C THR A 230 17.42 0.30 -4.03
N TYR A 231 16.76 -0.37 -3.09
CA TYR A 231 17.34 -0.87 -1.85
C TYR A 231 16.48 -2.01 -1.28
N ASP A 232 17.06 -2.85 -0.43
CA ASP A 232 16.30 -3.88 0.29
C ASP A 232 15.70 -3.31 1.57
N GLY A 233 14.40 -3.55 1.75
CA GLY A 233 13.62 -2.95 2.82
C GLY A 233 12.51 -3.85 3.33
N SER A 234 11.47 -3.22 3.86
CA SER A 234 10.30 -3.89 4.43
C SER A 234 9.01 -3.40 3.82
N LEU A 235 7.91 -4.10 4.16
CA LEU A 235 6.59 -3.48 4.15
C LEU A 235 6.57 -2.29 5.10
N THR A 236 5.81 -1.25 4.75
CA THR A 236 5.67 -0.02 5.56
C THR A 236 4.47 -0.07 6.49
N THR A 237 3.68 -1.14 6.44
CA THR A 237 2.58 -1.43 7.37
C THR A 237 2.78 -2.79 8.04
N PRO A 238 2.26 -3.00 9.26
CA PRO A 238 2.27 -4.31 9.91
C PRO A 238 1.78 -5.44 8.99
N PRO A 239 2.52 -6.56 8.91
CA PRO A 239 3.54 -7.03 9.86
C PRO A 239 4.99 -6.57 9.61
N LEU A 240 5.23 -5.57 8.74
CA LEU A 240 6.55 -4.93 8.55
C LEU A 240 7.68 -5.90 8.14
N LEU A 241 7.33 -6.94 7.38
CA LEU A 241 8.27 -7.97 6.94
C LEU A 241 9.37 -7.39 6.06
N GLU A 242 10.62 -7.74 6.35
CA GLU A 242 11.81 -7.34 5.59
C GLU A 242 12.02 -8.22 4.34
N SER A 243 11.01 -8.21 3.47
CA SER A 243 10.88 -9.05 2.28
C SER A 243 10.77 -8.27 0.97
N VAL A 244 11.04 -6.95 1.01
CA VAL A 244 10.75 -6.04 -0.09
C VAL A 244 12.04 -5.55 -0.75
N THR A 245 12.20 -5.80 -2.05
CA THR A 245 13.10 -5.02 -2.91
C THR A 245 12.36 -3.77 -3.36
N TRP A 246 12.77 -2.60 -2.86
CA TRP A 246 12.18 -1.31 -3.23
C TRP A 246 12.70 -0.81 -4.56
N ILE A 247 11.80 -0.23 -5.35
CA ILE A 247 12.07 0.41 -6.64
C ILE A 247 11.35 1.76 -6.61
N VAL A 248 12.03 2.82 -6.18
CA VAL A 248 11.43 4.16 -6.03
C VAL A 248 11.73 4.96 -7.28
N CYS A 249 10.70 5.27 -8.07
CA CYS A 249 10.84 6.06 -9.29
C CYS A 249 11.31 7.49 -8.98
N LYS A 250 12.34 7.96 -9.71
CA LYS A 250 12.88 9.32 -9.55
C LYS A 250 11.88 10.39 -9.97
N LYS A 251 11.05 10.08 -10.98
CA LYS A 251 10.06 10.99 -11.52
C LYS A 251 8.70 10.76 -10.86
N SER A 252 8.09 11.85 -10.39
CA SER A 252 6.73 11.86 -9.87
C SER A 252 5.69 11.84 -10.99
N ILE A 253 4.47 11.43 -10.65
CA ILE A 253 3.28 11.64 -11.49
C ILE A 253 2.47 12.83 -10.98
N SER A 254 1.69 13.43 -11.87
CA SER A 254 0.94 14.64 -11.53
C SER A 254 -0.35 14.34 -10.75
N VAL A 255 -0.58 15.06 -9.64
CA VAL A 255 -1.87 15.07 -8.93
C VAL A 255 -2.20 16.49 -8.47
N SER A 256 -3.41 16.97 -8.75
CA SER A 256 -3.81 18.32 -8.29
C SER A 256 -4.28 18.33 -6.84
N SER A 257 -4.22 19.50 -6.21
CA SER A 257 -4.80 19.71 -4.87
C SER A 257 -6.29 19.33 -4.79
N ALA A 258 -7.05 19.53 -5.87
CA ALA A 258 -8.46 19.12 -5.93
C ALA A 258 -8.62 17.59 -5.94
N GLN A 259 -7.69 16.86 -6.57
CA GLN A 259 -7.64 15.40 -6.52
C GLN A 259 -7.19 14.91 -5.15
N MET A 260 -6.21 15.56 -4.52
CA MET A 260 -5.76 15.25 -3.17
C MET A 260 -6.86 15.43 -2.12
N LYS A 261 -7.69 16.47 -2.26
CA LYS A 261 -8.88 16.65 -1.39
C LYS A 261 -9.84 15.46 -1.42
N LYS A 262 -9.90 14.70 -2.52
CA LYS A 262 -10.74 13.49 -2.57
C LYS A 262 -10.17 12.37 -1.72
N PHE A 263 -8.85 12.15 -1.74
CA PHE A 263 -8.20 11.17 -0.85
C PHE A 263 -8.43 11.54 0.63
N ARG A 264 -8.24 12.82 0.97
CA ARG A 264 -8.39 13.33 2.35
C ARG A 264 -9.83 13.32 2.87
N GLY A 265 -10.82 13.11 2.00
CA GLY A 265 -12.23 12.95 2.37
C GLY A 265 -12.65 11.50 2.60
N LEU A 266 -11.75 10.53 2.42
CA LEU A 266 -12.01 9.13 2.78
C LEU A 266 -11.95 8.96 4.29
N LEU A 267 -12.51 7.88 4.82
CA LEU A 267 -12.59 7.62 6.26
C LEU A 267 -11.78 6.38 6.67
N PHE A 268 -11.09 6.46 7.81
CA PHE A 268 -10.57 5.31 8.54
C PHE A 268 -11.70 4.50 9.19
N SER A 269 -12.72 5.19 9.71
CA SER A 269 -13.83 4.64 10.48
C SER A 269 -14.86 3.90 9.63
N THR A 270 -15.55 2.93 10.21
CA THR A 270 -16.74 2.31 9.60
C THR A 270 -17.98 3.20 9.76
N GLU A 271 -19.11 2.79 9.18
CA GLU A 271 -20.38 3.53 9.30
C GLU A 271 -20.93 3.56 10.74
N GLU A 272 -20.54 2.60 11.59
CA GLU A 272 -20.98 2.54 12.99
C GLU A 272 -20.13 3.40 13.93
N GLU A 273 -19.03 3.96 13.44
CA GLU A 273 -18.04 4.70 14.22
C GLU A 273 -18.10 6.22 13.91
N PRO A 274 -17.64 7.08 14.82
CA PRO A 274 -17.47 8.51 14.53
C PRO A 274 -16.56 8.73 13.31
N GLU A 275 -16.96 9.65 12.42
CA GLU A 275 -16.20 9.93 11.20
C GLU A 275 -14.76 10.35 11.53
N CYS A 276 -13.81 9.55 11.06
CA CYS A 276 -12.38 9.81 11.19
C CYS A 276 -11.78 9.86 9.79
N ASN A 277 -11.43 11.06 9.30
CA ASN A 277 -10.84 11.20 7.98
C ASN A 277 -9.51 10.44 7.88
N MET A 278 -9.37 9.68 6.81
CA MET A 278 -8.14 9.02 6.42
C MET A 278 -7.16 10.08 5.91
N VAL A 279 -6.33 10.57 6.80
CA VAL A 279 -5.21 11.46 6.52
C VAL A 279 -4.00 11.03 7.32
N ASP A 280 -2.82 11.38 6.82
CA ASP A 280 -1.55 11.06 7.47
C ASP A 280 -1.38 9.53 7.67
N ASN A 281 -1.83 8.75 6.68
CA ASN A 281 -1.73 7.29 6.67
C ASN A 281 -0.34 6.82 6.20
N TYR A 282 0.73 7.48 6.62
CA TYR A 282 2.11 7.18 6.23
C TYR A 282 3.00 6.94 7.45
N ARG A 283 3.97 6.06 7.30
CA ARG A 283 5.01 5.76 8.28
C ARG A 283 6.18 6.74 8.11
N PRO A 284 6.77 7.27 9.19
CA PRO A 284 7.98 8.09 9.11
C PRO A 284 9.19 7.32 8.55
N PRO A 285 10.17 8.01 7.94
CA PRO A 285 11.47 7.41 7.56
C PRO A 285 12.13 6.64 8.71
N GLN A 286 12.64 5.46 8.38
CA GLN A 286 13.34 4.57 9.29
C GLN A 286 14.87 4.68 9.07
N PRO A 287 15.70 4.33 10.07
CA PRO A 287 17.15 4.40 9.91
C PRO A 287 17.68 3.57 8.73
N LEU A 288 18.53 4.16 7.90
CA LEU A 288 19.16 3.47 6.77
C LEU A 288 20.03 2.28 7.23
N LYS A 289 20.74 2.46 8.35
CA LYS A 289 21.73 1.50 8.91
C LYS A 289 22.81 1.18 7.85
N ASP A 290 23.21 -0.08 7.73
CA ASP A 290 24.31 -0.48 6.82
C ASP A 290 23.88 -0.66 5.36
N ARG A 291 22.63 -0.33 5.01
CA ARG A 291 22.11 -0.47 3.65
C ARG A 291 22.67 0.61 2.74
N LYS A 292 22.75 0.28 1.46
CA LYS A 292 23.11 1.21 0.38
C LYS A 292 21.92 1.38 -0.55
N VAL A 293 21.71 2.61 -0.99
CA VAL A 293 20.73 2.92 -2.04
C VAL A 293 21.47 2.98 -3.37
N ARG A 294 21.04 2.15 -4.33
CA ARG A 294 21.58 2.14 -5.69
C ARG A 294 20.70 2.96 -6.61
N SER A 295 21.27 3.53 -7.66
CA SER A 295 20.60 4.41 -8.61
C SER A 295 20.77 3.86 -10.03
N SER A 296 19.68 3.83 -10.81
CA SER A 296 19.69 3.36 -12.22
C SER A 296 20.22 4.39 -13.22
N SER A 297 20.39 5.64 -12.79
CA SER A 297 20.98 6.72 -13.60
C SER A 297 21.94 7.55 -12.77
N ALA A 298 22.98 8.08 -13.43
CA ALA A 298 24.04 8.89 -12.82
C ALA A 298 23.53 10.25 -12.35
#